data_AF-A0A953Y206-F1
#
_entry.id   AF-A0A953Y206-F1
#
_cell.length_a   1.000
_cell.length_b   1.000
_cell.length_c   1.000
_cell.angle_alpha   90.00
_cell.angle_beta   90.00
_cell.angle_gamma   90.00
#
_symmetry.space_group_name_H-M   'P 1'
#
loop_
_entity.id
_entity.type
_entity.pdbx_description
1 polymer ?
#
loop_
_entity_poly.entity_id
_entity_poly.type
_entity_poly.pdbx_seq_one_letter_code
_entity_poly.pdbx_strand_id
1 'polypeptide(L)'
;MEAERRFSLLAAVALVDQELAPAERDVLLRSAEALGLPQERAAQIVQDLMRGKQLEDLTPPESPRERRKLFKEFVAIVLADGVVTPAEESCLQRLAPTYGVDPERVPLILEREGKKPKIALEAPKAPPRRIQGATNCPSCGAPISFKNAHSVSRVCEYCDTTVVREDGSDVLKDLGKISHLGEDSSPIQVGARGTCFGVSFEVLGRLQVEHATGFWNEWYLEWDDHRTGWLGEALGQYFVTFPAAAMDDETRRSLPDFDALKVGERLRLQSKRYVVTEKRVARVTGTEGETPFRVHEGYTLPYADLRRADDGFATIDYSESPPLVFTGRCVGWKHLNLRGYREFDGW
;
A
#
# COMPACT_ATOMS: atom_id res chain seq x y z
N MET A 1 -13.00 0.37 -24.14
CA MET A 1 -13.44 1.77 -24.37
C MET A 1 -12.20 2.64 -24.52
N GLU A 2 -12.20 3.56 -25.49
CA GLU A 2 -11.11 4.51 -25.76
C GLU A 2 -10.88 5.48 -24.58
N ALA A 3 -9.62 5.87 -24.34
CA ALA A 3 -9.21 6.72 -23.22
C ALA A 3 -9.97 8.05 -23.16
N GLU A 4 -10.09 8.75 -24.31
CA GLU A 4 -10.83 10.02 -24.40
C GLU A 4 -12.31 9.87 -24.08
N ARG A 5 -12.96 8.80 -24.55
CA ARG A 5 -14.38 8.54 -24.30
C ARG A 5 -14.65 8.27 -22.83
N ARG A 6 -13.81 7.45 -22.20
CA ARG A 6 -13.92 7.16 -20.76
C ARG A 6 -13.71 8.43 -19.93
N PHE A 7 -12.69 9.23 -20.27
CA PHE A 7 -12.43 10.49 -19.59
C PHE A 7 -13.58 11.49 -19.75
N SER A 8 -14.12 11.60 -20.97
CA SER A 8 -15.28 12.46 -21.27
C SER A 8 -16.52 12.11 -20.44
N LEU A 9 -16.78 10.81 -20.23
CA LEU A 9 -17.85 10.32 -19.36
C LEU A 9 -17.63 10.72 -17.89
N LEU A 10 -16.40 10.56 -17.38
CA LEU A 10 -16.04 10.95 -16.02
C LEU A 10 -16.19 12.47 -15.81
N ALA A 11 -15.70 13.27 -16.76
CA ALA A 11 -15.79 14.72 -16.71
C ALA A 11 -17.23 15.24 -16.77
N ALA A 12 -18.10 14.60 -17.56
CA ALA A 12 -19.51 14.99 -17.62
C ALA A 12 -20.30 14.63 -16.37
N VAL A 13 -19.90 13.59 -15.63
CA VAL A 13 -20.50 13.29 -14.31
C VAL A 13 -20.07 14.34 -13.28
N ALA A 14 -18.79 14.72 -13.26
CA ALA A 14 -18.29 15.76 -12.36
C ALA A 14 -18.96 17.12 -12.62
N LEU A 15 -19.12 17.50 -13.89
CA LEU A 15 -19.68 18.80 -14.28
C LEU A 15 -21.21 18.85 -14.31
N VAL A 16 -21.91 17.92 -13.65
CA VAL A 16 -23.37 17.83 -13.78
C VAL A 16 -24.11 19.03 -13.17
N ASP A 17 -23.52 19.66 -12.16
CA ASP A 17 -24.00 20.88 -11.53
C ASP A 17 -23.40 22.17 -12.13
N GLN A 18 -22.61 22.04 -13.21
CA GLN A 18 -21.85 23.11 -13.87
C GLN A 18 -20.73 23.74 -13.03
N GLU A 19 -20.41 23.14 -11.89
CA GLU A 19 -19.26 23.49 -11.08
C GLU A 19 -18.25 22.35 -11.12
N LEU A 20 -16.99 22.64 -10.76
CA LEU A 20 -15.98 21.60 -10.61
C LEU A 20 -15.17 21.93 -9.37
N ALA A 21 -15.48 21.25 -8.28
CA ALA A 21 -14.78 21.43 -7.03
C ALA A 21 -13.29 21.02 -7.19
N PRO A 22 -12.38 21.62 -6.40
CA PRO A 22 -10.95 21.25 -6.45
C PRO A 22 -10.71 19.74 -6.29
N ALA A 23 -11.48 19.08 -5.43
CA ALA A 23 -11.36 17.64 -5.18
C ALA A 23 -11.79 16.78 -6.39
N GLU A 24 -12.86 17.17 -7.09
CA GLU A 24 -13.31 16.49 -8.31
C GLU A 24 -12.33 16.69 -9.46
N ARG A 25 -11.80 17.91 -9.59
CA ARG A 25 -10.73 18.23 -10.53
C ARG A 25 -9.53 17.33 -10.31
N ASP A 26 -9.11 17.12 -9.07
CA ASP A 26 -8.00 16.24 -8.74
C ASP A 26 -8.28 14.77 -9.14
N VAL A 27 -9.51 14.28 -8.95
CA VAL A 27 -9.92 12.94 -9.40
C VAL A 27 -9.88 12.84 -10.93
N LEU A 28 -10.34 13.87 -11.65
CA LEU A 28 -10.27 13.90 -13.11
C LEU A 28 -8.83 13.90 -13.60
N LEU A 29 -7.95 14.74 -13.05
CA LEU A 29 -6.54 14.80 -13.44
C LEU A 29 -5.83 13.45 -13.26
N ARG A 30 -6.07 12.76 -12.14
CA ARG A 30 -5.57 11.39 -11.91
C ARG A 30 -6.13 10.39 -12.92
N SER A 31 -7.41 10.53 -13.26
CA SER A 31 -8.06 9.66 -14.24
C SER A 31 -7.49 9.86 -15.64
N ALA A 32 -7.17 11.09 -16.04
CA ALA A 32 -6.49 11.38 -17.29
C ALA A 32 -5.12 10.69 -17.36
N GLU A 33 -4.31 10.83 -16.31
CA GLU A 33 -2.99 10.20 -16.21
C GLU A 33 -3.07 8.67 -16.28
N ALA A 34 -3.98 8.05 -15.52
CA ALA A 34 -4.18 6.61 -15.53
C ALA A 34 -4.66 6.06 -16.89
N LEU A 35 -5.30 6.91 -17.70
CA LEU A 35 -5.75 6.58 -19.06
C LEU A 35 -4.68 6.90 -20.12
N GLY A 36 -3.53 7.45 -19.74
CA GLY A 36 -2.50 7.91 -20.67
C GLY A 36 -2.94 9.10 -21.52
N LEU A 37 -3.93 9.87 -21.05
CA LEU A 37 -4.46 11.02 -21.76
C LEU A 37 -3.61 12.27 -21.45
N PRO A 38 -3.05 12.95 -22.46
CA PRO A 38 -2.26 14.17 -22.23
C PRO A 38 -3.07 15.24 -21.47
N GLN A 39 -2.43 15.91 -20.51
CA GLN A 39 -3.08 16.89 -19.63
C GLN A 39 -3.73 18.04 -20.40
N GLU A 40 -3.11 18.50 -21.50
CA GLU A 40 -3.68 19.51 -22.40
C GLU A 40 -4.99 19.05 -23.02
N ARG A 41 -5.06 17.77 -23.43
CA ARG A 41 -6.26 17.19 -24.03
C ARG A 41 -7.36 17.00 -23.00
N ALA A 42 -7.03 16.53 -21.80
CA ALA A 42 -7.95 16.42 -20.68
C ALA A 42 -8.55 17.78 -20.31
N ALA A 43 -7.72 18.83 -20.23
CA ALA A 43 -8.17 20.20 -19.96
C ALA A 43 -9.10 20.72 -21.07
N GLN A 44 -8.81 20.42 -22.34
CA GLN A 44 -9.68 20.80 -23.45
C GLN A 44 -11.06 20.14 -23.36
N ILE A 45 -11.12 18.85 -22.99
CA ILE A 45 -12.39 18.13 -22.83
C ILE A 45 -13.24 18.76 -21.71
N VAL A 46 -12.64 19.08 -20.56
CA VAL A 46 -13.33 19.74 -19.46
C VAL A 46 -13.86 21.12 -19.89
N GLN A 47 -13.03 21.93 -20.56
CA GLN A 47 -13.44 23.24 -21.06
C GLN A 47 -14.57 23.15 -22.10
N ASP A 48 -14.50 22.18 -23.00
CA ASP A 48 -15.54 21.93 -23.99
C ASP A 48 -16.88 21.59 -23.32
N LEU A 49 -16.87 20.74 -22.30
CA LEU A 49 -18.05 20.37 -21.53
C LEU A 49 -18.64 21.55 -20.74
N MET A 50 -17.79 22.37 -20.10
CA MET A 50 -18.22 23.60 -19.43
C MET A 50 -18.85 24.62 -20.40
N ARG A 51 -18.45 24.59 -21.68
CA ARG A 51 -19.06 25.41 -22.74
C ARG A 51 -20.34 24.79 -23.32
N GLY A 52 -20.83 23.69 -22.75
CA GLY A 52 -22.06 23.03 -23.16
C GLY A 52 -21.92 22.11 -24.37
N LYS A 53 -20.71 21.68 -24.73
CA LYS A 53 -20.52 20.68 -25.78
C LYS A 53 -21.20 19.38 -25.36
N GLN A 54 -22.04 18.84 -26.23
CA GLN A 54 -22.67 17.54 -25.98
C GLN A 54 -21.66 16.41 -26.22
N LEU A 55 -21.78 15.35 -25.42
CA LEU A 55 -20.99 14.15 -25.62
C LEU A 55 -21.51 13.36 -26.82
N GLU A 56 -20.62 13.06 -27.75
CA GLU A 56 -20.89 12.19 -28.90
C GLU A 56 -20.51 10.74 -28.54
N ASP A 57 -21.37 9.78 -28.91
CA ASP A 57 -21.18 8.34 -28.70
C ASP A 57 -20.95 7.89 -27.23
N LEU A 58 -22.05 7.87 -26.46
CA LEU A 58 -22.09 7.43 -25.06
C LEU A 58 -22.43 5.94 -24.91
N THR A 59 -22.02 5.11 -25.86
CA THR A 59 -22.27 3.68 -25.77
C THR A 59 -21.53 3.09 -24.55
N PRO A 60 -22.25 2.48 -23.59
CA PRO A 60 -21.62 1.89 -22.42
C PRO A 60 -20.78 0.67 -22.83
N PRO A 61 -19.75 0.30 -22.04
CA PRO A 61 -18.97 -0.89 -22.34
C PRO A 61 -19.84 -2.15 -22.51
N GLU A 62 -19.48 -3.01 -23.46
CA GLU A 62 -20.22 -4.26 -23.71
C GLU A 62 -20.16 -5.19 -22.48
N SER A 63 -19.00 -5.25 -21.84
CA SER A 63 -18.74 -6.10 -20.68
C SER A 63 -19.47 -5.59 -19.43
N PRO A 64 -20.36 -6.40 -18.82
CA PRO A 64 -21.02 -6.05 -17.55
C PRO A 64 -20.04 -5.73 -16.42
N ARG A 65 -18.85 -6.36 -16.44
CA ARG A 65 -17.79 -6.10 -15.46
C ARG A 65 -17.19 -4.71 -15.64
N GLU A 66 -16.97 -4.28 -16.88
CA GLU A 66 -16.46 -2.94 -17.19
C GLU A 66 -17.49 -1.86 -16.88
N ARG A 67 -18.77 -2.10 -17.18
CA ARG A 67 -19.87 -1.21 -16.80
C ARG A 67 -19.90 -0.95 -15.30
N ARG A 68 -19.81 -2.02 -14.49
CA ARG A 68 -19.75 -1.90 -13.02
C ARG A 68 -18.48 -1.22 -12.52
N LYS A 69 -17.35 -1.38 -13.21
CA LYS A 69 -16.10 -0.69 -12.85
C LYS A 69 -16.22 0.82 -13.10
N LEU A 70 -16.75 1.20 -14.26
CA LEU A 70 -16.93 2.60 -14.63
C LEU A 70 -17.97 3.30 -13.74
N PHE A 71 -19.05 2.62 -13.36
CA PHE A 71 -20.01 3.17 -12.39
C PHE A 71 -19.38 3.47 -11.01
N LYS A 72 -18.43 2.65 -10.56
CA LYS A 72 -17.68 2.93 -9.32
C LYS A 72 -16.81 4.18 -9.45
N GLU A 73 -16.28 4.44 -10.64
CA GLU A 73 -15.49 5.65 -10.89
C GLU A 73 -16.39 6.90 -10.89
N PHE A 74 -17.63 6.81 -11.41
CA PHE A 74 -18.62 7.88 -11.26
C PHE A 74 -18.94 8.19 -9.81
N VAL A 75 -19.18 7.16 -9.00
CA VAL A 75 -19.44 7.31 -7.55
C VAL A 75 -18.23 7.92 -6.83
N ALA A 76 -17.00 7.56 -7.21
CA ALA A 76 -15.79 8.09 -6.60
C ALA A 76 -15.57 9.59 -6.90
N ILE A 77 -15.97 10.05 -8.09
CA ILE A 77 -15.94 11.46 -8.49
C ILE A 77 -16.92 12.28 -7.63
N VAL A 78 -18.18 11.85 -7.58
CA VAL A 78 -19.26 12.53 -6.82
C VAL A 78 -19.00 12.57 -5.31
N LEU A 79 -18.17 11.67 -4.78
CA LEU A 79 -17.82 11.64 -3.36
C LEU A 79 -16.50 12.37 -3.04
N ALA A 80 -15.83 12.95 -4.04
CA ALA A 80 -14.48 13.46 -3.91
C ALA A 80 -14.38 14.57 -2.86
N ASP A 81 -15.26 15.57 -2.94
CA ASP A 81 -15.33 16.70 -2.01
C ASP A 81 -16.04 16.34 -0.69
N GLY A 82 -16.87 15.28 -0.70
CA GLY A 82 -17.60 14.77 0.46
C GLY A 82 -18.98 15.41 0.65
N VAL A 83 -19.43 16.20 -0.32
CA VAL A 83 -20.76 16.81 -0.33
C VAL A 83 -21.45 16.38 -1.61
N VAL A 84 -22.41 15.46 -1.49
CA VAL A 84 -23.21 15.02 -2.65
C VAL A 84 -24.42 15.93 -2.80
N THR A 85 -24.49 16.64 -3.91
CA THR A 85 -25.65 17.46 -4.29
C THR A 85 -26.79 16.60 -4.84
N PRO A 86 -28.04 17.08 -4.78
CA PRO A 86 -29.18 16.39 -5.41
C PRO A 86 -29.01 16.17 -6.92
N ALA A 87 -28.28 17.07 -7.60
CA ALA A 87 -27.99 16.96 -9.03
C ALA A 87 -27.08 15.77 -9.34
N GLU A 88 -26.04 15.58 -8.54
CA GLU A 88 -25.11 14.46 -8.67
C GLU A 88 -25.76 13.11 -8.34
N GLU A 89 -26.55 13.05 -7.26
CA GLU A 89 -27.28 11.83 -6.91
C GLU A 89 -28.27 11.44 -8.02
N SER A 90 -29.05 12.41 -8.52
CA SER A 90 -29.99 12.20 -9.64
C SER A 90 -29.27 11.79 -10.92
N CYS A 91 -28.07 12.33 -11.18
CA CYS A 91 -27.23 11.91 -12.28
C CYS A 91 -26.86 10.42 -12.18
N LEU A 92 -26.35 9.98 -11.03
CA LEU A 92 -25.97 8.60 -10.80
C LEU A 92 -27.16 7.64 -10.86
N GLN A 93 -28.32 8.04 -10.33
CA GLN A 93 -29.57 7.26 -10.41
C GLN A 93 -30.00 7.04 -11.86
N ARG A 94 -29.95 8.09 -12.70
CA ARG A 94 -30.27 7.97 -14.14
C ARG A 94 -29.27 7.08 -14.89
N LEU A 95 -27.99 7.13 -14.54
CA LEU A 95 -26.96 6.31 -15.17
C LEU A 95 -27.01 4.85 -14.72
N ALA A 96 -27.43 4.57 -13.47
CA ALA A 96 -27.34 3.25 -12.85
C ALA A 96 -27.81 2.06 -13.74
N PRO A 97 -29.00 2.11 -14.37
CA PRO A 97 -29.53 0.97 -15.15
C PRO A 97 -28.61 0.62 -16.32
N THR A 98 -28.12 1.65 -17.02
CA THR A 98 -27.21 1.52 -18.16
C THR A 98 -25.92 0.83 -17.76
N TYR A 99 -25.46 1.03 -16.51
CA TYR A 99 -24.22 0.46 -16.00
C TYR A 99 -24.42 -0.81 -15.14
N GLY A 100 -25.62 -1.40 -15.16
CA GLY A 100 -25.93 -2.65 -14.46
C GLY A 100 -25.98 -2.50 -12.93
N VAL A 101 -26.41 -1.33 -12.47
CA VAL A 101 -26.68 -0.98 -11.07
C VAL A 101 -28.15 -0.61 -10.94
N ASP A 102 -28.77 -1.05 -9.85
CA ASP A 102 -30.15 -0.70 -9.52
C ASP A 102 -30.22 0.75 -9.01
N PRO A 103 -31.02 1.65 -9.64
CA PRO A 103 -31.15 3.05 -9.23
C PRO A 103 -31.51 3.24 -7.77
N GLU A 104 -32.37 2.39 -7.20
CA GLU A 104 -32.82 2.50 -5.81
C GLU A 104 -31.69 2.24 -4.80
N ARG A 105 -30.60 1.62 -5.27
CA ARG A 105 -29.42 1.34 -4.44
C ARG A 105 -28.40 2.48 -4.45
N VAL A 106 -28.54 3.48 -5.31
CA VAL A 106 -27.59 4.59 -5.43
C VAL A 106 -27.44 5.39 -4.12
N PRO A 107 -28.53 5.77 -3.41
CA PRO A 107 -28.40 6.45 -2.11
C PRO A 107 -27.61 5.63 -1.09
N LEU A 108 -27.89 4.32 -1.01
CA LEU A 108 -27.18 3.40 -0.12
C LEU A 108 -25.71 3.20 -0.51
N ILE A 109 -25.40 3.23 -1.82
CA ILE A 109 -24.03 3.16 -2.32
C ILE A 109 -23.28 4.44 -1.90
N LEU A 110 -23.87 5.62 -2.13
CA LEU A 110 -23.28 6.90 -1.75
C LEU A 110 -23.05 6.99 -0.24
N GLU A 111 -24.04 6.61 0.57
CA GLU A 111 -23.93 6.58 2.02
C GLU A 111 -22.82 5.62 2.48
N ARG A 112 -22.78 4.40 1.92
CA ARG A 112 -21.78 3.39 2.30
C ARG A 112 -20.37 3.79 1.86
N GLU A 113 -20.21 4.31 0.64
CA GLU A 113 -18.92 4.70 0.10
C GLU A 113 -18.42 6.03 0.72
N GLY A 114 -19.32 6.96 1.04
CA GLY A 114 -19.01 8.21 1.76
C GLY A 114 -18.70 8.03 3.24
N LYS A 115 -19.21 6.96 3.89
CA LYS A 115 -18.85 6.55 5.26
C LYS A 115 -17.58 5.71 5.34
N LYS A 116 -17.02 5.24 4.21
CA LYS A 116 -15.67 4.70 4.26
C LYS A 116 -14.77 5.83 4.72
N PRO A 117 -13.83 5.60 5.65
CA PRO A 117 -12.82 6.61 5.93
C PRO A 117 -12.27 7.03 4.57
N LYS A 118 -12.31 8.34 4.28
CA LYS A 118 -11.51 8.90 3.20
C LYS A 118 -10.07 8.61 3.60
N ILE A 119 -9.59 7.40 3.27
CA ILE A 119 -8.19 7.22 2.94
C ILE A 119 -8.05 8.26 1.87
N ALA A 120 -7.43 9.38 2.20
CA ALA A 120 -6.99 10.30 1.20
C ALA A 120 -6.08 9.45 0.31
N LEU A 121 -6.64 8.92 -0.77
CA LEU A 121 -5.91 8.65 -1.99
C LEU A 121 -5.58 10.04 -2.53
N GLU A 122 -4.80 10.80 -1.75
CA GLU A 122 -3.95 11.84 -2.26
C GLU A 122 -3.27 11.19 -3.46
N ALA A 123 -3.39 11.82 -4.64
CA ALA A 123 -2.41 11.58 -5.68
C ALA A 123 -1.04 11.60 -4.99
N PRO A 124 -0.11 10.68 -5.30
CA PRO A 124 1.24 10.81 -4.79
C PRO A 124 1.65 12.25 -5.07
N LYS A 125 1.88 13.02 -3.99
CA LYS A 125 2.58 14.29 -4.13
C LYS A 125 3.79 13.96 -4.97
N ALA A 126 3.98 14.71 -6.06
CA ALA A 126 5.14 14.57 -6.94
C ALA A 126 6.35 14.18 -6.08
N PRO A 127 7.08 13.12 -6.49
CA PRO A 127 7.91 12.33 -5.59
C PRO A 127 8.68 13.28 -4.66
N PRO A 128 8.73 13.03 -3.33
CA PRO A 128 9.68 13.76 -2.52
C PRO A 128 11.01 13.62 -3.26
N ARG A 129 11.57 14.78 -3.68
CA ARG A 129 12.79 14.82 -4.47
C ARG A 129 13.71 13.79 -3.85
N ARG A 130 14.06 12.77 -4.63
CA ARG A 130 15.06 11.76 -4.28
C ARG A 130 16.18 12.52 -3.58
N ILE A 131 16.30 12.43 -2.26
CA ILE A 131 17.39 13.09 -1.56
C ILE A 131 18.60 12.24 -1.91
N GLN A 132 19.17 12.52 -3.07
CA GLN A 132 20.50 12.08 -3.47
C GLN A 132 21.51 12.88 -2.65
N GLY A 133 21.50 12.67 -1.34
CA GLY A 133 22.61 12.97 -0.47
C GLY A 133 23.31 11.65 -0.21
N ALA A 134 24.22 11.24 -1.12
CA ALA A 134 25.17 10.19 -0.76
C ALA A 134 25.99 10.75 0.39
N THR A 135 25.87 10.13 1.56
CA THR A 135 26.69 10.41 2.73
C THR A 135 27.66 9.25 2.90
N ASN A 136 28.65 9.39 3.77
CA ASN A 136 29.66 8.35 3.96
C ASN A 136 29.32 7.57 5.24
N CYS A 137 29.55 6.26 5.21
CA CYS A 137 29.48 5.42 6.40
C CYS A 137 30.46 5.97 7.46
N PRO A 138 30.01 6.30 8.67
CA PRO A 138 30.88 6.81 9.73
C PRO A 138 31.93 5.81 10.20
N SER A 139 31.74 4.51 9.90
CA SER A 139 32.65 3.43 10.29
C SER A 139 33.80 3.24 9.30
N CYS A 140 33.51 3.14 7.99
CA CYS A 140 34.50 2.79 6.97
C CYS A 140 34.70 3.85 5.87
N GLY A 141 33.90 4.92 5.86
CA GLY A 141 33.97 5.98 4.85
C GLY A 141 33.33 5.65 3.50
N ALA A 142 32.81 4.43 3.29
CA ALA A 142 32.17 4.04 2.05
C ALA A 142 30.88 4.84 1.77
N PRO A 143 30.53 5.09 0.49
CA PRO A 143 29.31 5.81 0.16
C PRO A 143 28.09 5.00 0.61
N ILE A 144 27.14 5.67 1.25
CA ILE A 144 25.86 5.11 1.63
C ILE A 144 24.72 6.03 1.20
N SER A 145 23.65 5.40 0.73
CA SER A 145 22.44 6.10 0.33
C SER A 145 21.23 5.31 0.81
N PHE A 146 20.18 6.02 1.15
CA PHE A 146 18.88 5.44 1.46
C PHE A 146 17.97 5.73 0.27
N LYS A 147 17.31 4.71 -0.24
CA LYS A 147 16.35 4.81 -1.34
C LYS A 147 15.05 5.44 -0.86
N ASN A 148 14.58 5.06 0.34
CA ASN A 148 13.35 5.57 0.92
C ASN A 148 13.63 6.64 1.99
N ALA A 149 12.86 7.72 1.97
CA ALA A 149 13.03 8.86 2.87
C ALA A 149 12.59 8.55 4.31
N HIS A 150 11.72 7.57 4.50
CA HIS A 150 11.19 7.09 5.78
C HIS A 150 12.01 5.94 6.38
N SER A 151 12.96 5.36 5.63
CA SER A 151 13.94 4.44 6.19
C SER A 151 14.77 5.13 7.28
N VAL A 152 14.80 4.51 8.46
CA VAL A 152 15.48 5.02 9.66
C VAL A 152 16.89 4.46 9.77
N SER A 153 17.09 3.19 9.40
CA SER A 153 18.40 2.54 9.46
C SER A 153 18.76 1.80 8.17
N ARG A 154 20.06 1.63 7.93
CA ARG A 154 20.59 0.85 6.81
C ARG A 154 21.86 0.11 7.22
N VAL A 155 22.06 -1.10 6.71
CA VAL A 155 23.33 -1.83 6.84
C VAL A 155 24.28 -1.44 5.71
N CYS A 156 25.51 -1.05 6.05
CA CYS A 156 26.54 -0.72 5.07
C CYS A 156 27.00 -1.98 4.34
N GLU A 157 26.87 -1.99 3.01
CA GLU A 157 27.25 -3.12 2.13
C GLU A 157 28.77 -3.43 2.12
N TYR A 158 29.59 -2.55 2.68
CA TYR A 158 31.06 -2.68 2.66
C TYR A 158 31.66 -3.18 3.97
N CYS A 159 31.04 -2.85 5.11
CA CYS A 159 31.60 -3.16 6.43
C CYS A 159 30.58 -3.73 7.42
N ASP A 160 29.33 -3.94 6.99
CA ASP A 160 28.22 -4.49 7.77
C ASP A 160 27.80 -3.65 8.99
N THR A 161 28.27 -2.40 9.07
CA THR A 161 27.87 -1.49 10.13
C THR A 161 26.43 -1.02 9.90
N THR A 162 25.59 -1.15 10.92
CA THR A 162 24.26 -0.54 10.93
C THR A 162 24.41 0.96 11.17
N VAL A 163 23.91 1.77 10.25
CA VAL A 163 23.89 3.22 10.38
C VAL A 163 22.46 3.72 10.48
N VAL A 164 22.28 4.82 11.21
CA VAL A 164 20.96 5.40 11.48
C VAL A 164 20.93 6.88 11.15
N ARG A 165 19.81 7.33 10.58
CA ARG A 165 19.48 8.76 10.45
C ARG A 165 19.01 9.28 11.80
N GLU A 166 19.58 10.38 12.27
CA GLU A 166 18.96 11.14 13.36
C GLU A 166 17.84 12.01 12.82
N ASP A 167 16.67 11.92 13.44
CA ASP A 167 15.44 12.70 13.26
C ASP A 167 15.54 13.89 12.29
N GLY A 168 15.48 13.61 10.99
CA GLY A 168 15.42 14.62 9.93
C GLY A 168 16.76 15.26 9.51
N SER A 169 17.90 14.75 9.96
CA SER A 169 19.24 15.20 9.56
C SER A 169 19.93 14.22 8.61
N ASP A 170 20.81 14.73 7.75
CA ASP A 170 21.69 13.94 6.87
C ASP A 170 22.90 13.33 7.61
N VAL A 171 22.98 13.53 8.93
CA VAL A 171 24.08 13.02 9.77
C VAL A 171 23.77 11.58 10.16
N LEU A 172 24.70 10.67 9.82
CA LEU A 172 24.59 9.27 10.17
C LEU A 172 25.36 8.95 11.44
N LYS A 173 24.74 8.14 12.30
CA LYS A 173 25.40 7.54 13.46
C LYS A 173 25.69 6.06 13.22
N ASP A 174 26.86 5.64 13.70
CA ASP A 174 27.28 4.24 13.78
C ASP A 174 26.60 3.57 14.98
N LEU A 175 25.87 2.47 14.78
CA LEU A 175 25.33 1.62 15.86
C LEU A 175 26.08 0.30 16.03
N GLY A 176 27.23 0.13 15.36
CA GLY A 176 28.00 -1.09 15.32
C GLY A 176 27.45 -2.10 14.34
N LYS A 177 28.05 -3.30 14.36
CA LYS A 177 27.60 -4.44 13.58
C LYS A 177 26.54 -5.19 14.37
N ILE A 178 25.32 -5.17 13.86
CA ILE A 178 24.16 -5.86 14.46
C ILE A 178 23.77 -7.07 13.59
N SER A 179 24.34 -7.17 12.38
CA SER A 179 24.03 -8.16 11.36
C SER A 179 24.83 -9.45 11.52
N HIS A 180 24.17 -10.53 11.94
CA HIS A 180 24.60 -11.88 11.60
C HIS A 180 23.47 -12.57 10.83
N LEU A 181 23.41 -12.30 9.52
CA LEU A 181 22.52 -13.05 8.64
C LEU A 181 23.06 -14.48 8.56
N GLY A 182 22.31 -15.44 9.11
CA GLY A 182 22.57 -16.85 8.89
C GLY A 182 22.33 -17.20 7.43
N GLU A 183 23.12 -18.12 6.89
CA GLU A 183 22.93 -18.63 5.52
C GLU A 183 21.51 -19.17 5.34
N ASP A 184 20.88 -18.79 4.23
CA ASP A 184 19.55 -19.21 3.84
C ASP A 184 19.47 -19.42 2.33
N SER A 185 18.44 -20.12 1.89
CA SER A 185 18.16 -20.41 0.48
C SER A 185 17.09 -19.49 -0.10
N SER A 186 16.91 -18.27 0.44
CA SER A 186 15.94 -17.33 -0.11
C SER A 186 16.40 -16.85 -1.47
N PRO A 187 15.55 -16.97 -2.51
CA PRO A 187 15.83 -16.34 -3.80
C PRO A 187 15.68 -14.81 -3.70
N ILE A 188 14.93 -14.29 -2.73
CA ILE A 188 14.71 -12.84 -2.61
C ILE A 188 16.01 -12.17 -2.12
N GLN A 189 16.28 -10.95 -2.61
CA GLN A 189 17.42 -10.16 -2.17
C GLN A 189 17.11 -8.66 -2.24
N VAL A 190 17.87 -7.86 -1.51
CA VAL A 190 17.80 -6.40 -1.58
C VAL A 190 18.07 -5.93 -3.01
N GLY A 191 17.26 -5.00 -3.49
CA GLY A 191 17.30 -4.49 -4.87
C GLY A 191 16.48 -5.31 -5.88
N ALA A 192 15.97 -6.50 -5.51
CA ALA A 192 15.01 -7.21 -6.35
C ALA A 192 13.73 -6.38 -6.54
N ARG A 193 13.06 -6.56 -7.68
CA ARG A 193 11.83 -5.85 -8.03
C ARG A 193 10.74 -6.81 -8.41
N GLY A 194 9.49 -6.44 -8.17
CA GLY A 194 8.34 -7.26 -8.53
C GLY A 194 7.09 -6.44 -8.81
N THR A 195 5.98 -7.14 -8.98
CA THR A 195 4.65 -6.54 -9.09
C THR A 195 3.69 -7.34 -8.23
N CYS A 196 3.01 -6.69 -7.29
CA CYS A 196 1.99 -7.34 -6.47
C CYS A 196 0.81 -6.39 -6.29
N PHE A 197 -0.41 -6.94 -6.32
CA PHE A 197 -1.66 -6.16 -6.25
C PHE A 197 -1.79 -5.09 -7.35
N GLY A 198 -1.15 -5.30 -8.50
CA GLY A 198 -1.21 -4.41 -9.66
C GLY A 198 -0.26 -3.22 -9.62
N VAL A 199 0.63 -3.13 -8.62
CA VAL A 199 1.61 -2.05 -8.46
C VAL A 199 3.00 -2.67 -8.33
N SER A 200 4.01 -2.06 -8.96
CA SER A 200 5.40 -2.53 -8.83
C SER A 200 5.96 -2.19 -7.45
N PHE A 201 6.93 -2.98 -7.01
CA PHE A 201 7.66 -2.75 -5.77
C PHE A 201 9.15 -3.07 -5.92
N GLU A 202 9.95 -2.53 -5.02
CA GLU A 202 11.36 -2.83 -4.83
C GLU A 202 11.62 -3.34 -3.40
N VAL A 203 12.51 -4.34 -3.28
CA VAL A 203 12.98 -4.85 -1.98
C VAL A 203 14.07 -3.91 -1.46
N LEU A 204 13.79 -3.22 -0.37
CA LEU A 204 14.70 -2.22 0.21
C LEU A 204 15.61 -2.81 1.29
N GLY A 205 15.13 -3.81 2.03
CA GLY A 205 15.87 -4.43 3.10
C GLY A 205 15.26 -5.73 3.58
N ARG A 206 15.86 -6.30 4.61
CA ARG A 206 15.52 -7.60 5.17
C ARG A 206 15.75 -7.62 6.67
N LEU A 207 14.86 -8.28 7.40
CA LEU A 207 15.12 -8.82 8.73
C LEU A 207 15.14 -10.34 8.63
N GLN A 208 16.12 -10.99 9.23
CA GLN A 208 16.05 -12.41 9.53
C GLN A 208 15.60 -12.56 10.98
N VAL A 209 14.54 -13.33 11.19
CA VAL A 209 13.88 -13.45 12.48
C VAL A 209 13.87 -14.91 12.89
N GLU A 210 14.37 -15.18 14.09
CA GLU A 210 14.53 -16.52 14.66
C GLU A 210 13.43 -16.80 15.70
N HIS A 211 12.91 -18.01 15.65
CA HIS A 211 12.12 -18.62 16.72
C HIS A 211 12.70 -20.00 17.08
N ALA A 212 12.14 -20.64 18.11
CA ALA A 212 12.68 -21.86 18.70
C ALA A 212 12.93 -23.05 17.74
N THR A 213 12.40 -23.04 16.52
CA THR A 213 12.50 -24.18 15.59
C THR A 213 12.92 -23.77 14.17
N GLY A 214 13.41 -22.55 13.97
CA GLY A 214 13.82 -22.06 12.65
C GLY A 214 13.86 -20.55 12.56
N PHE A 215 14.05 -20.06 11.35
CA PHE A 215 14.00 -18.64 11.04
C PHE A 215 13.09 -18.39 9.83
N TRP A 216 12.66 -17.15 9.70
CA TRP A 216 11.99 -16.64 8.51
C TRP A 216 12.57 -15.28 8.13
N ASN A 217 12.17 -14.79 6.96
CA ASN A 217 12.60 -13.49 6.46
C ASN A 217 11.43 -12.53 6.40
N GLU A 218 11.66 -11.29 6.84
CA GLU A 218 10.77 -10.16 6.60
C GLU A 218 11.46 -9.20 5.64
N TRP A 219 10.97 -9.14 4.41
CA TRP A 219 11.49 -8.28 3.37
C TRP A 219 10.78 -6.93 3.41
N TYR A 220 11.52 -5.84 3.63
CA TYR A 220 10.98 -4.49 3.62
C TYR A 220 10.82 -4.01 2.18
N LEU A 221 9.58 -3.66 1.81
CA LEU A 221 9.20 -3.32 0.44
C LEU A 221 8.71 -1.87 0.34
N GLU A 222 9.02 -1.23 -0.79
CA GLU A 222 8.40 0.03 -1.22
C GLU A 222 7.73 -0.17 -2.58
N TRP A 223 6.47 0.26 -2.70
CA TRP A 223 5.72 0.29 -3.95
C TRP A 223 5.92 1.60 -4.69
N ASP A 224 5.69 1.59 -6.00
CA ASP A 224 5.75 2.78 -6.87
C ASP A 224 4.77 3.89 -6.44
N ASP A 225 3.75 3.55 -5.64
CA ASP A 225 2.81 4.49 -5.04
C ASP A 225 3.23 4.98 -3.63
N HIS A 226 4.50 4.76 -3.27
CA HIS A 226 5.15 5.15 -2.02
C HIS A 226 4.62 4.46 -0.76
N ARG A 227 3.69 3.51 -0.88
CA ARG A 227 3.35 2.65 0.25
C ARG A 227 4.54 1.77 0.58
N THR A 228 4.76 1.57 1.86
CA THR A 228 5.74 0.61 2.35
C THR A 228 5.03 -0.51 3.09
N GLY A 229 5.67 -1.67 3.11
CA GLY A 229 5.09 -2.88 3.69
C GLY A 229 6.13 -3.97 3.81
N TRP A 230 5.64 -5.14 4.20
CA TRP A 230 6.48 -6.31 4.46
C TRP A 230 6.07 -7.46 3.58
N LEU A 231 7.06 -8.21 3.11
CA LEU A 231 6.88 -9.54 2.56
C LEU A 231 7.52 -10.54 3.51
N GLY A 232 6.69 -11.21 4.29
CA GLY A 232 7.13 -12.33 5.10
C GLY A 232 7.32 -13.57 4.24
N GLU A 233 8.45 -14.24 4.39
CA GLU A 233 8.81 -15.50 3.73
C GLU A 233 9.10 -16.54 4.80
N ALA A 234 8.17 -17.47 4.98
CA ALA A 234 8.29 -18.55 5.97
C ALA A 234 7.81 -19.88 5.36
N LEU A 235 8.65 -20.92 5.42
CA LEU A 235 8.30 -22.29 4.98
C LEU A 235 7.71 -22.36 3.56
N GLY A 236 8.24 -21.55 2.63
CA GLY A 236 7.76 -21.48 1.24
C GLY A 236 6.43 -20.75 1.06
N GLN A 237 5.90 -20.13 2.11
CA GLN A 237 4.75 -19.24 2.05
C GLN A 237 5.20 -17.79 2.02
N TYR A 238 4.42 -16.97 1.32
CA TYR A 238 4.67 -15.54 1.18
C TYR A 238 3.44 -14.77 1.65
N PHE A 239 3.65 -13.73 2.46
CA PHE A 239 2.58 -12.88 2.97
C PHE A 239 2.97 -11.43 2.75
N VAL A 240 2.17 -10.71 1.99
CA VAL A 240 2.40 -9.27 1.78
C VAL A 240 1.45 -8.51 2.69
N THR A 241 1.99 -7.71 3.61
CA THR A 241 1.24 -6.92 4.57
C THR A 241 1.62 -5.44 4.54
N PHE A 242 0.66 -4.60 4.92
CA PHE A 242 0.83 -3.15 5.04
C PHE A 242 0.39 -2.72 6.44
N PRO A 243 0.93 -1.62 6.98
CA PRO A 243 0.39 -1.00 8.18
C PRO A 243 -1.11 -0.77 8.04
N ALA A 244 -1.89 -1.13 9.06
CA ALA A 244 -3.32 -0.93 9.11
C ALA A 244 -3.66 0.54 9.37
N ALA A 245 -3.25 1.45 8.47
CA ALA A 245 -3.29 2.90 8.68
C ALA A 245 -4.68 3.48 9.02
N ALA A 246 -5.75 2.79 8.63
CA ALA A 246 -7.13 3.17 8.99
C ALA A 246 -7.52 2.79 10.43
N MET A 247 -6.65 2.14 11.20
CA MET A 247 -6.87 1.84 12.62
C MET A 247 -6.22 2.91 13.50
N ASP A 248 -7.07 3.70 14.15
CA ASP A 248 -6.63 4.66 15.16
C ASP A 248 -6.00 3.96 16.39
N ASP A 249 -5.30 4.75 17.19
CA ASP A 249 -4.66 4.25 18.41
C ASP A 249 -5.67 3.64 19.39
N GLU A 250 -6.88 4.20 19.49
CA GLU A 250 -7.90 3.72 20.43
C GLU A 250 -8.35 2.30 20.08
N THR A 251 -8.59 2.04 18.80
CA THR A 251 -8.89 0.70 18.28
C THR A 251 -7.73 -0.24 18.53
N ARG A 252 -6.48 0.20 18.36
CA ARG A 252 -5.30 -0.63 18.66
C ARG A 252 -5.17 -0.93 20.16
N ARG A 253 -5.44 0.03 21.05
CA ARG A 253 -5.48 -0.17 22.51
C ARG A 253 -6.59 -1.12 22.95
N SER A 254 -7.67 -1.24 22.16
CA SER A 254 -8.77 -2.16 22.45
C SER A 254 -8.48 -3.62 22.07
N LEU A 255 -7.37 -3.90 21.38
CA LEU A 255 -6.96 -5.26 21.10
C LEU A 255 -6.53 -5.97 22.39
N PRO A 256 -6.73 -7.30 22.51
CA PRO A 256 -6.21 -8.06 23.63
C PRO A 256 -4.69 -7.89 23.76
N ASP A 257 -4.22 -7.72 24.99
CA ASP A 257 -2.80 -7.78 25.32
C ASP A 257 -2.19 -9.10 24.84
N PHE A 258 -0.88 -9.08 24.55
CA PHE A 258 -0.16 -10.25 24.09
C PHE A 258 -0.44 -11.47 24.99
N ASP A 259 -0.33 -11.34 26.31
CA ASP A 259 -0.53 -12.45 27.25
C ASP A 259 -1.97 -12.99 27.25
N ALA A 260 -2.96 -12.12 27.06
CA ALA A 260 -4.38 -12.49 27.04
C ALA A 260 -4.80 -13.22 25.76
N LEU A 261 -4.10 -12.95 24.64
CA LEU A 261 -4.44 -13.50 23.33
C LEU A 261 -4.21 -15.01 23.25
N LYS A 262 -5.14 -15.74 22.61
CA LYS A 262 -5.04 -17.21 22.43
C LYS A 262 -5.08 -17.61 20.96
N VAL A 263 -4.29 -18.64 20.59
CA VAL A 263 -4.43 -19.30 19.29
C VAL A 263 -5.83 -19.90 19.17
N GLY A 264 -6.45 -19.72 18.01
CA GLY A 264 -7.85 -20.09 17.72
C GLY A 264 -8.87 -19.01 18.06
N GLU A 265 -8.47 -17.95 18.77
CA GLU A 265 -9.33 -16.81 19.08
C GLU A 265 -9.70 -16.02 17.81
N ARG A 266 -10.91 -15.45 17.80
CA ARG A 266 -11.40 -14.65 16.67
C ARG A 266 -11.32 -13.16 17.00
N LEU A 267 -10.56 -12.41 16.21
CA LEU A 267 -10.45 -10.96 16.33
C LEU A 267 -11.08 -10.27 15.12
N ARG A 268 -11.48 -9.01 15.31
CA ARG A 268 -11.95 -8.14 14.22
C ARG A 268 -10.93 -7.05 13.94
N LEU A 269 -10.28 -7.11 12.78
CA LEU A 269 -9.36 -6.08 12.29
C LEU A 269 -9.97 -5.41 11.06
N GLN A 270 -10.14 -4.08 11.06
CA GLN A 270 -10.72 -3.31 9.96
C GLN A 270 -12.04 -3.91 9.40
N SER A 271 -12.98 -4.23 10.30
CA SER A 271 -14.27 -4.87 10.00
C SER A 271 -14.22 -6.30 9.42
N LYS A 272 -13.04 -6.91 9.31
CA LYS A 272 -12.84 -8.30 8.87
C LYS A 272 -12.56 -9.20 10.07
N ARG A 273 -13.12 -10.40 10.06
CA ARG A 273 -12.92 -11.41 11.12
C ARG A 273 -11.73 -12.29 10.79
N TYR A 274 -10.72 -12.29 11.66
CA TYR A 274 -9.54 -13.15 11.58
C TYR A 274 -9.56 -14.19 12.70
N VAL A 275 -8.80 -15.26 12.54
CA VAL A 275 -8.50 -16.26 13.57
C VAL A 275 -7.01 -16.19 13.87
N VAL A 276 -6.64 -16.09 15.15
CA VAL A 276 -5.23 -16.17 15.57
C VAL A 276 -4.71 -17.58 15.26
N THR A 277 -3.71 -17.68 14.41
CA THR A 277 -3.10 -18.96 14.01
C THR A 277 -1.75 -19.19 14.66
N GLU A 278 -1.07 -18.11 15.01
CA GLU A 278 0.22 -18.19 15.70
C GLU A 278 0.34 -17.06 16.72
N LYS A 279 1.03 -17.35 17.82
CA LYS A 279 1.42 -16.39 18.85
C LYS A 279 2.76 -16.81 19.41
N ARG A 280 3.79 -15.98 19.24
CA ARG A 280 5.16 -16.29 19.69
C ARG A 280 5.90 -15.02 20.07
N VAL A 281 7.03 -15.21 20.74
CA VAL A 281 8.09 -14.21 20.85
C VAL A 281 9.24 -14.70 19.98
N ALA A 282 9.70 -13.85 19.08
CA ALA A 282 10.83 -14.12 18.23
C ALA A 282 11.92 -13.08 18.42
N ARG A 283 13.07 -13.28 17.79
CA ARG A 283 14.24 -12.41 17.90
C ARG A 283 14.80 -12.11 16.53
N VAL A 284 15.09 -10.85 16.26
CA VAL A 284 15.82 -10.46 15.04
C VAL A 284 17.28 -10.85 15.22
N THR A 285 17.81 -11.66 14.29
CA THR A 285 19.20 -12.15 14.32
C THR A 285 20.10 -11.43 13.32
N GLY A 286 19.52 -10.86 12.27
CA GLY A 286 20.27 -10.12 11.27
C GLY A 286 19.41 -9.19 10.45
N THR A 287 20.07 -8.21 9.85
CA THR A 287 19.44 -7.22 8.97
C THR A 287 20.28 -7.02 7.71
N GLU A 288 19.62 -6.65 6.62
CA GLU A 288 20.25 -6.29 5.33
C GLU A 288 19.51 -5.08 4.75
N GLY A 289 20.21 -4.20 4.02
CA GLY A 289 19.57 -3.06 3.37
C GLY A 289 18.94 -2.07 4.36
N GLU A 290 17.78 -1.51 3.99
CA GLU A 290 17.05 -0.49 4.75
C GLU A 290 15.96 -1.05 5.67
N THR A 291 15.72 -0.38 6.80
CA THR A 291 14.57 -0.66 7.66
C THR A 291 13.90 0.63 8.15
N PRO A 292 12.58 0.61 8.40
CA PRO A 292 11.82 1.80 8.82
C PRO A 292 11.95 2.12 10.32
N PHE A 293 12.76 1.37 11.07
CA PHE A 293 13.01 1.60 12.49
C PHE A 293 14.45 1.24 12.86
N ARG A 294 14.82 1.47 14.12
CA ARG A 294 16.15 1.13 14.63
C ARG A 294 16.13 -0.31 15.14
N VAL A 295 16.91 -1.18 14.52
CA VAL A 295 17.17 -2.53 15.05
C VAL A 295 18.40 -2.47 15.95
N HIS A 296 18.30 -3.05 17.14
CA HIS A 296 19.42 -3.20 18.07
C HIS A 296 19.67 -4.67 18.39
N GLU A 297 20.84 -4.98 18.94
CA GLU A 297 21.16 -6.34 19.39
C GLU A 297 20.11 -6.83 20.40
N GLY A 298 19.66 -8.07 20.23
CA GLY A 298 18.64 -8.67 21.10
C GLY A 298 17.22 -8.13 20.89
N TYR A 299 16.94 -7.43 19.78
CA TYR A 299 15.59 -6.98 19.46
C TYR A 299 14.61 -8.17 19.41
N THR A 300 13.65 -8.17 20.33
CA THR A 300 12.59 -9.20 20.43
C THR A 300 11.29 -8.69 19.85
N LEU A 301 10.59 -9.57 19.14
CA LEU A 301 9.32 -9.29 18.47
C LEU A 301 8.24 -10.24 19.03
N PRO A 302 7.48 -9.84 20.05
CA PRO A 302 6.25 -10.54 20.44
C PRO A 302 5.17 -10.26 19.38
N TYR A 303 4.63 -11.31 18.75
CA TYR A 303 3.67 -11.16 17.67
C TYR A 303 2.57 -12.21 17.70
N ALA A 304 1.48 -11.89 17.03
CA ALA A 304 0.44 -12.84 16.70
C ALA A 304 0.08 -12.74 15.21
N ASP A 305 0.16 -13.87 14.50
CA ASP A 305 -0.32 -13.96 13.13
C ASP A 305 -1.74 -14.49 13.09
N LEU A 306 -2.52 -13.89 12.20
CA LEU A 306 -3.93 -14.18 12.05
C LEU A 306 -4.28 -14.44 10.60
N ARG A 307 -5.18 -15.38 10.38
CA ARG A 307 -5.68 -15.76 9.05
C ARG A 307 -7.18 -15.57 8.93
N ARG A 308 -7.61 -15.29 7.70
CA ARG A 308 -9.03 -15.30 7.31
C ARG A 308 -9.35 -16.60 6.58
N ALA A 309 -10.65 -16.82 6.34
CA ALA A 309 -11.11 -17.96 5.55
C ALA A 309 -10.78 -17.83 4.05
N ASP A 310 -10.51 -16.60 3.57
CA ASP A 310 -9.91 -16.35 2.27
C ASP A 310 -8.38 -16.24 2.40
N ASP A 311 -7.71 -15.60 1.45
CA ASP A 311 -6.26 -15.39 1.50
C ASP A 311 -5.82 -14.26 2.45
N GLY A 312 -6.72 -13.71 3.27
CA GLY A 312 -6.37 -12.64 4.20
C GLY A 312 -5.39 -13.08 5.28
N PHE A 313 -4.36 -12.26 5.50
CA PHE A 313 -3.35 -12.44 6.53
C PHE A 313 -3.20 -11.14 7.33
N ALA A 314 -2.86 -11.24 8.61
CA ALA A 314 -2.56 -10.09 9.44
C ALA A 314 -1.54 -10.48 10.51
N THR A 315 -0.79 -9.50 10.98
CA THR A 315 0.13 -9.63 12.11
C THR A 315 -0.17 -8.50 13.09
N ILE A 316 -0.30 -8.84 14.36
CA ILE A 316 -0.26 -7.88 15.45
C ILE A 316 1.12 -7.99 16.07
N ASP A 317 1.88 -6.90 16.02
CA ASP A 317 3.21 -6.78 16.59
C ASP A 317 3.12 -5.97 17.89
N TYR A 318 3.50 -6.62 18.99
CA TYR A 318 3.43 -6.09 20.35
C TYR A 318 4.76 -5.49 20.82
N SER A 319 5.68 -5.20 19.90
CA SER A 319 6.93 -4.47 20.18
C SER A 319 6.72 -3.00 20.58
N GLU A 320 5.54 -2.44 20.28
CA GLU A 320 5.14 -1.09 20.66
C GLU A 320 3.82 -1.07 21.45
N SER A 321 3.54 0.06 22.10
CA SER A 321 2.28 0.33 22.78
C SER A 321 1.69 1.67 22.34
N PRO A 322 0.50 1.70 21.70
CA PRO A 322 -0.32 0.53 21.35
C PRO A 322 0.29 -0.35 20.26
N PRO A 323 -0.09 -1.65 20.16
CA PRO A 323 0.55 -2.59 19.24
C PRO A 323 0.40 -2.16 17.79
N LEU A 324 1.41 -2.46 16.99
CA LEU A 324 1.38 -2.25 15.54
C LEU A 324 0.52 -3.35 14.90
N VAL A 325 -0.23 -2.99 13.86
CA VAL A 325 -1.10 -3.95 13.16
C VAL A 325 -0.82 -3.85 11.68
N PHE A 326 -0.55 -4.99 11.08
CA PHE A 326 -0.32 -5.15 9.65
C PHE A 326 -1.40 -6.04 9.07
N THR A 327 -2.00 -5.63 7.96
CA THR A 327 -3.02 -6.44 7.25
C THR A 327 -2.64 -6.62 5.79
N GLY A 328 -3.02 -7.76 5.23
CA GLY A 328 -2.49 -8.19 3.96
C GLY A 328 -3.11 -9.47 3.42
N ARG A 329 -2.37 -10.14 2.53
CA ARG A 329 -2.79 -11.39 1.92
C ARG A 329 -1.62 -12.37 1.80
N CYS A 330 -1.92 -13.65 1.91
CA CYS A 330 -1.05 -14.71 1.44
C CYS A 330 -0.98 -14.64 -0.09
N VAL A 331 0.22 -14.72 -0.64
CA VAL A 331 0.46 -14.68 -2.08
C VAL A 331 1.34 -15.86 -2.50
N GLY A 332 1.25 -16.24 -3.78
CA GLY A 332 2.15 -17.24 -4.35
C GLY A 332 3.34 -16.58 -5.02
N TRP A 333 4.44 -17.33 -5.21
CA TRP A 333 5.64 -16.85 -5.89
C TRP A 333 5.35 -16.15 -7.23
N LYS A 334 4.51 -16.77 -8.07
CA LYS A 334 4.12 -16.20 -9.38
C LYS A 334 3.34 -14.89 -9.27
N HIS A 335 2.66 -14.64 -8.15
CA HIS A 335 1.94 -13.38 -7.92
C HIS A 335 2.87 -12.22 -7.59
N LEU A 336 4.11 -12.48 -7.14
CA LEU A 336 5.09 -11.45 -6.85
C LEU A 336 5.80 -10.95 -8.11
N ASN A 337 5.80 -11.74 -9.19
CA ASN A 337 6.42 -11.41 -10.48
C ASN A 337 7.85 -10.86 -10.32
N LEU A 338 8.64 -11.50 -9.44
CA LEU A 338 9.96 -11.03 -9.05
C LEU A 338 10.96 -11.08 -10.22
N ARG A 339 11.90 -10.14 -10.20
CA ARG A 339 13.05 -10.00 -11.09
C ARG A 339 14.25 -9.51 -10.29
N GLY A 340 15.45 -9.88 -10.73
CA GLY A 340 16.68 -9.57 -9.98
C GLY A 340 16.74 -10.31 -8.64
N TYR A 341 16.06 -11.47 -8.55
CA TYR A 341 16.21 -12.40 -7.44
C TYR A 341 17.48 -13.25 -7.64
N ARG A 342 18.01 -13.86 -6.57
CA ARG A 342 19.17 -14.73 -6.62
C ARG A 342 18.85 -15.98 -7.42
N GLU A 343 19.73 -16.32 -8.35
CA GLU A 343 19.72 -17.58 -9.06
C GLU A 343 20.70 -18.52 -8.35
N PHE A 344 20.27 -19.75 -8.08
CA PHE A 344 21.13 -20.77 -7.48
C PHE A 344 21.58 -21.71 -8.61
N ASP A 345 22.89 -21.85 -8.81
CA ASP A 345 23.43 -22.76 -9.82
C ASP A 345 23.01 -24.20 -9.52
N GLY A 346 22.28 -24.83 -10.47
CA GLY A 346 21.96 -26.26 -10.44
C GLY A 346 20.52 -26.67 -10.13
N TRP A 347 19.55 -25.74 -10.14
CA TRP A 347 18.12 -26.05 -9.95
C TRP A 347 17.20 -25.34 -10.96
#